data_AF-A0A937N6U5-F1
#
_entry.id   AF-A0A937N6U5-F1
#
_cell.length_a   1.000
_cell.length_b   1.000
_cell.length_c   1.000
_cell.angle_alpha   90.00
_cell.angle_beta   90.00
_cell.angle_gamma   90.00
#
_symmetry.space_group_name_H-M   'P 1'
#
loop_
_entity.id
_entity.type
_entity.pdbx_description
1 polymer ?
#
loop_
_entity_poly.entity_id
_entity_poly.type
_entity_poly.pdbx_seq_one_letter_code
_entity_poly.pdbx_strand_id
1 'polypeptide(L)'
;MTMEEIGEAREIRNQFDKMRDERDAANATAASWLAFVWYLSIALGIAILATATFLFLTISKHISAQRELENRREVAQILGTAIRAQLPPEQGRLVVDAMNRLTRLETSDEDRTTKTAIAGAVRHRGGGKEDQAMVRIRSAPDSEESWAQFEANLAAALSDLAEDAHLVILRKGTDYFVQFAAQGCHGMRAESVSNTFIRKSSPLSRDACHQLTDLGWNPPTYAPSDVIDEPSDGSSNYYVDAATPVPCNELARLAVESLRAVYGVRHPGELQYSGCSADGSAIRVPLLKIRRENG
;
A
#
# COMPACT_ATOMS: atom_id res chain seq x y z
N MET A 1 18.81 -84.06 4.58
CA MET A 1 18.72 -82.97 3.61
C MET A 1 19.20 -83.50 2.28
N THR A 2 18.29 -83.65 1.32
CA THR A 2 18.63 -84.20 -0.01
C THR A 2 19.31 -83.11 -0.86
N MET A 3 20.09 -83.51 -1.86
CA MET A 3 20.70 -82.55 -2.82
C MET A 3 19.65 -81.66 -3.51
N GLU A 4 18.42 -82.16 -3.64
CA GLU A 4 17.27 -81.48 -4.21
C GLU A 4 16.79 -80.31 -3.34
N GLU A 5 16.67 -80.50 -2.02
CA GLU A 5 16.32 -79.44 -1.06
C GLU A 5 17.38 -78.32 -1.02
N ILE A 6 18.66 -78.65 -1.22
CA ILE A 6 19.75 -77.66 -1.31
C ILE A 6 19.64 -76.85 -2.62
N GLY A 7 19.23 -77.48 -3.71
CA GLY A 7 19.00 -76.84 -5.00
C GLY A 7 17.86 -75.82 -4.94
N GLU A 8 16.69 -76.23 -4.42
CA GLU A 8 15.52 -75.36 -4.26
C GLU A 8 15.79 -74.17 -3.34
N ALA A 9 16.46 -74.40 -2.20
CA ALA A 9 16.82 -73.31 -1.28
C ALA A 9 17.75 -72.26 -1.91
N ARG A 10 18.64 -72.69 -2.81
CA ARG A 10 19.52 -71.78 -3.55
C ARG A 10 18.76 -70.97 -4.60
N GLU A 11 17.80 -71.59 -5.28
CA GLU A 11 16.98 -70.92 -6.28
C GLU A 11 16.05 -69.87 -5.65
N ILE A 12 15.42 -70.19 -4.51
CA ILE A 12 14.60 -69.24 -3.74
C ILE A 12 15.45 -68.05 -3.28
N ARG A 13 16.68 -68.29 -2.79
CA ARG A 13 17.58 -67.20 -2.39
C ARG A 13 17.94 -66.30 -3.58
N ASN A 14 18.28 -66.87 -4.73
CA ASN A 14 18.59 -66.10 -5.93
C ASN A 14 17.38 -65.27 -6.40
N GLN A 15 16.16 -65.81 -6.34
CA GLN A 15 14.94 -65.06 -6.66
C GLN A 15 14.71 -63.91 -5.68
N PHE A 16 14.93 -64.14 -4.39
CA PHE A 16 14.78 -63.10 -3.37
C PHE A 16 15.80 -61.97 -3.53
N ASP A 17 17.06 -62.30 -3.80
CA ASP A 17 18.12 -61.32 -4.06
C ASP A 17 17.80 -60.48 -5.31
N LYS A 18 17.35 -61.13 -6.40
CA LYS A 18 16.90 -60.43 -7.61
C LYS A 18 15.74 -59.47 -7.33
N MET A 19 14.72 -59.89 -6.58
CA MET A 19 13.60 -59.03 -6.19
C MET A 19 14.04 -57.85 -5.34
N ARG A 20 15.03 -58.06 -4.45
CA ARG A 20 15.59 -56.99 -3.62
C ARG A 20 16.29 -55.94 -4.46
N ASP A 21 17.12 -56.38 -5.41
CA ASP A 21 17.85 -55.50 -6.32
C ASP A 21 16.90 -54.70 -7.23
N GLU A 22 15.85 -55.33 -7.77
CA GLU A 22 14.81 -54.65 -8.56
C GLU A 22 14.06 -53.60 -7.74
N ARG A 23 13.72 -53.90 -6.48
CA ARG A 23 13.08 -52.94 -5.56
C ARG A 23 14.01 -51.77 -5.24
N ASP A 24 15.27 -52.05 -4.95
CA ASP A 24 16.24 -51.01 -4.59
C ASP A 24 16.53 -50.09 -5.80
N ALA A 25 16.56 -50.63 -7.03
CA ALA A 25 16.63 -49.86 -8.26
C ALA A 25 15.37 -48.98 -8.50
N ALA A 26 14.18 -49.52 -8.25
CA ALA A 26 12.92 -48.76 -8.33
C ALA A 26 12.88 -47.61 -7.31
N ASN A 27 13.32 -47.87 -6.07
CA ASN A 27 13.40 -46.86 -5.00
C ASN A 27 14.39 -45.75 -5.34
N ALA A 28 15.56 -46.07 -5.89
CA ALA A 28 16.55 -45.08 -6.31
C ALA A 28 16.00 -44.17 -7.45
N THR A 29 15.25 -44.76 -8.37
CA THR A 29 14.59 -44.03 -9.46
C THR A 29 13.52 -43.09 -8.90
N ALA A 30 12.68 -43.57 -7.98
CA ALA A 30 11.64 -42.77 -7.34
C ALA A 30 12.22 -41.59 -6.53
N ALA A 31 13.31 -41.82 -5.80
CA ALA A 31 13.99 -40.76 -5.05
C ALA A 31 14.53 -39.65 -5.96
N SER A 32 15.10 -40.04 -7.11
CA SER A 32 15.60 -39.09 -8.12
C SER A 32 14.46 -38.26 -8.73
N TRP A 33 13.32 -38.88 -9.02
CA TRP A 33 12.12 -38.17 -9.49
C TRP A 33 11.56 -37.19 -8.46
N LEU A 34 11.47 -37.59 -7.18
CA LEU A 34 11.02 -36.70 -6.11
C LEU A 34 11.95 -35.49 -5.95
N ALA A 35 13.26 -35.72 -5.96
CA ALA A 35 14.24 -34.64 -5.91
C ALA A 35 14.07 -33.68 -7.10
N PHE A 36 13.91 -34.21 -8.32
CA PHE A 36 13.69 -33.39 -9.52
C PHE A 36 12.43 -32.52 -9.40
N VAL A 37 11.30 -33.09 -8.99
CA VAL A 37 10.04 -32.34 -8.81
C VAL A 37 10.18 -31.28 -7.73
N TRP A 38 10.86 -31.59 -6.63
CA TRP A 38 11.10 -30.64 -5.55
C TRP A 38 11.95 -29.45 -6.00
N TYR A 39 13.06 -29.70 -6.70
CA TYR A 39 13.89 -28.63 -7.26
C TYR A 39 13.15 -27.78 -8.30
N LEU A 40 12.34 -28.41 -9.16
CA LEU A 40 11.53 -27.68 -10.14
C LEU A 40 10.49 -26.78 -9.46
N SER A 41 9.85 -27.25 -8.39
CA SER A 41 8.91 -26.46 -7.60
C SER A 41 9.57 -25.24 -6.94
N ILE A 42 10.76 -25.43 -6.38
CA ILE A 42 11.54 -24.32 -5.79
C ILE A 42 11.95 -23.31 -6.86
N ALA A 43 12.48 -23.78 -7.99
CA ALA A 43 12.89 -22.90 -9.08
C ALA A 43 11.71 -22.07 -9.62
N LEU A 44 10.53 -22.69 -9.75
CA LEU A 44 9.31 -21.99 -10.17
C LEU A 44 8.88 -20.94 -9.12
N GLY A 45 8.92 -21.28 -7.83
CA GLY A 45 8.62 -20.35 -6.75
C GLY A 45 9.54 -19.11 -6.76
N ILE A 46 10.84 -19.32 -6.93
CA ILE A 46 11.83 -18.23 -7.03
C ILE A 46 11.56 -17.36 -8.27
N ALA A 47 11.25 -17.97 -9.42
CA ALA A 47 10.98 -17.23 -10.65
C ALA A 47 9.71 -16.36 -10.54
N ILE A 48 8.65 -16.88 -9.92
CA ILE A 48 7.42 -16.13 -9.65
C ILE A 48 7.70 -14.95 -8.72
N LEU A 49 8.42 -15.18 -7.62
CA LEU A 49 8.77 -14.13 -6.66
C LEU A 49 9.60 -13.03 -7.31
N ALA A 50 10.64 -13.39 -8.09
CA ALA A 50 11.46 -12.43 -8.80
C ALA A 50 10.65 -11.59 -9.80
N THR A 51 9.72 -12.23 -10.53
CA THR A 51 8.83 -11.55 -11.48
C THR A 51 7.88 -10.58 -10.77
N ALA A 52 7.29 -11.00 -9.64
CA ALA A 52 6.41 -10.16 -8.83
C ALA A 52 7.16 -8.94 -8.26
N THR A 53 8.36 -9.13 -7.70
CA THR A 53 9.21 -8.04 -7.20
C THR A 53 9.58 -7.06 -8.31
N PHE A 54 9.94 -7.56 -9.50
CA PHE A 54 10.26 -6.70 -10.65
C PHE A 54 9.06 -5.88 -11.10
N LEU A 55 7.87 -6.49 -11.19
CA LEU A 55 6.63 -5.80 -11.52
C LEU A 55 6.29 -4.74 -10.48
N PHE A 56 6.39 -5.07 -9.19
CA PHE A 56 6.14 -4.15 -8.09
C PHE A 56 7.08 -2.94 -8.14
N LEU A 57 8.39 -3.15 -8.32
CA LEU A 57 9.35 -2.06 -8.43
C LEU A 57 9.10 -1.18 -9.66
N THR A 58 8.71 -1.78 -10.77
CA THR A 58 8.40 -1.04 -12.01
C THR A 58 7.15 -0.18 -11.84
N ILE A 59 6.09 -0.75 -11.27
CA ILE A 59 4.82 -0.06 -11.01
C ILE A 59 5.04 1.06 -9.97
N SER A 60 5.73 0.78 -8.87
CA SER A 60 6.05 1.78 -7.85
C SER A 60 6.87 2.94 -8.40
N LYS A 61 7.86 2.68 -9.28
CA LYS A 61 8.60 3.74 -9.98
C LYS A 61 7.68 4.56 -10.89
N HIS A 62 6.80 3.91 -11.64
CA HIS A 62 5.88 4.61 -12.54
C HIS A 62 4.88 5.47 -11.79
N ILE A 63 4.29 4.94 -10.70
CA ILE A 63 3.38 5.68 -9.82
C ILE A 63 4.11 6.86 -9.17
N SER A 64 5.35 6.67 -8.73
CA SER A 64 6.16 7.76 -8.15
C SER A 64 6.42 8.87 -9.15
N ALA A 65 6.76 8.53 -10.40
CA ALA A 65 6.98 9.48 -11.48
C ALA A 65 5.69 10.25 -11.84
N GLN A 66 4.55 9.56 -11.94
CA GLN A 66 3.25 10.21 -12.20
C GLN A 66 2.86 11.16 -11.08
N ARG A 67 3.04 10.74 -9.82
CA ARG A 67 2.78 11.57 -8.64
C ARG A 67 3.71 12.79 -8.56
N GLU A 68 4.95 12.68 -9.02
CA GLU A 68 5.85 13.84 -9.10
C GLU A 68 5.39 14.85 -10.15
N LEU A 69 4.91 14.39 -11.32
CA LEU A 69 4.37 15.26 -12.36
C LEU A 69 3.08 15.96 -11.91
N GLU A 70 2.19 15.27 -11.20
CA GLU A 70 0.99 15.88 -10.61
C GLU A 70 1.36 16.94 -9.56
N ASN A 71 2.27 16.62 -8.64
CA ASN A 71 2.75 17.59 -7.64
C ASN A 71 3.38 18.84 -8.29
N ARG A 72 4.19 18.67 -9.34
CA ARG A 72 4.80 19.80 -10.07
C ARG A 72 3.72 20.69 -10.72
N ARG A 73 2.64 20.10 -11.25
CA ARG A 73 1.51 20.85 -11.81
C ARG A 73 0.74 21.62 -10.76
N GLU A 74 0.48 21.03 -9.60
CA GLU A 74 -0.21 21.72 -8.50
C GLU A 74 0.62 22.90 -7.97
N VAL A 75 1.94 22.69 -7.78
CA VAL A 75 2.86 23.76 -7.36
C VAL A 75 2.87 24.90 -8.38
N ALA A 76 2.93 24.59 -9.68
CA ALA A 76 2.87 25.60 -10.74
C ALA A 76 1.54 26.39 -10.74
N GLN A 77 0.41 25.72 -10.45
CA GLN A 77 -0.89 26.39 -10.34
C GLN A 77 -0.96 27.32 -9.12
N ILE A 78 -0.51 26.85 -7.95
CA ILE A 78 -0.50 27.64 -6.72
C ILE A 78 0.39 28.88 -6.89
N LEU A 79 1.62 28.70 -7.40
CA LEU A 79 2.52 29.82 -7.72
C LEU A 79 1.89 30.78 -8.73
N GLY A 80 1.26 30.27 -9.80
CA GLY A 80 0.57 31.10 -10.79
C GLY A 80 -0.58 31.92 -10.19
N THR A 81 -1.33 31.36 -9.23
CA THR A 81 -2.39 32.10 -8.53
C THR A 81 -1.85 33.14 -7.55
N ALA A 82 -0.80 32.82 -6.79
CA ALA A 82 -0.19 33.74 -5.83
C ALA A 82 0.47 34.95 -6.51
N ILE A 83 1.19 34.70 -7.62
CA ILE A 83 1.83 35.74 -8.44
C ILE A 83 0.76 36.68 -9.03
N ARG A 84 -0.37 36.14 -9.50
CA ARG A 84 -1.49 36.94 -10.04
C ARG A 84 -2.20 37.80 -8.98
N ALA A 85 -2.15 37.39 -7.71
CA ALA A 85 -2.74 38.14 -6.60
C ALA A 85 -1.86 39.31 -6.11
N GLN A 86 -0.54 39.24 -6.34
CA GLN A 86 0.42 40.23 -5.83
C GLN A 86 0.92 41.24 -6.88
N LEU A 87 0.75 40.96 -8.17
CA LEU A 87 1.22 41.84 -9.25
C LEU A 87 0.08 42.64 -9.91
N PRO A 88 0.37 43.85 -10.41
CA PRO A 88 -0.56 44.57 -11.29
C PRO A 88 -0.98 43.70 -12.49
N PRO A 89 -2.24 43.77 -12.93
CA PRO A 89 -2.85 42.81 -13.87
C PRO A 89 -2.11 42.68 -15.21
N GLU A 90 -1.38 43.70 -15.65
CA GLU A 90 -0.56 43.66 -16.87
C GLU A 90 0.73 42.84 -16.71
N GLN A 91 1.39 42.93 -15.54
CA GLN A 91 2.63 42.20 -15.27
C GLN A 91 2.36 40.72 -14.93
N GLY A 92 1.26 40.44 -14.22
CA GLY A 92 0.85 39.07 -13.89
C GLY A 92 0.53 38.23 -15.13
N ARG A 93 -0.01 38.84 -16.20
CA ARG A 93 -0.25 38.14 -17.48
C ARG A 93 1.04 37.73 -18.18
N LEU A 94 2.04 38.62 -18.22
CA LEU A 94 3.34 38.35 -18.83
C LEU A 94 4.10 37.21 -18.14
N VAL A 95 4.08 37.18 -16.81
CA VAL A 95 4.76 36.13 -16.03
C VAL A 95 4.08 34.77 -16.22
N VAL A 96 2.74 34.72 -16.20
CA VAL A 96 2.00 33.47 -16.45
C VAL A 96 2.20 32.97 -17.89
N ASP A 97 2.24 33.86 -18.88
CA ASP A 97 2.49 33.46 -20.28
C ASP A 97 3.93 32.94 -20.47
N ALA A 98 4.92 33.56 -19.80
CA ALA A 98 6.30 33.09 -19.79
C ALA A 98 6.44 31.72 -19.10
N MET A 99 5.81 31.51 -17.94
CA MET A 99 5.81 30.21 -17.25
C MET A 99 5.17 29.12 -18.11
N ASN A 100 4.01 29.39 -18.72
CA ASN A 100 3.34 28.44 -19.60
C ASN A 100 4.16 28.08 -20.84
N ARG A 101 5.00 29.00 -21.35
CA ARG A 101 5.94 28.73 -22.45
C ARG A 101 7.11 27.86 -21.99
N LEU A 102 7.66 28.10 -20.81
CA LEU A 102 8.75 27.29 -20.25
C LEU A 102 8.29 25.85 -19.98
N THR A 103 7.13 25.67 -19.34
CA THR A 103 6.56 24.33 -19.12
C THR A 103 6.29 23.60 -20.43
N ARG A 104 5.86 24.31 -21.49
CA ARG A 104 5.60 23.70 -22.81
C ARG A 104 6.88 23.32 -23.56
N LEU A 105 7.98 24.05 -23.35
CA LEU A 105 9.28 23.74 -23.94
C LEU A 105 9.95 22.54 -23.27
N GLU A 106 9.84 22.39 -21.95
CA GLU A 106 10.36 21.22 -21.22
C GLU A 106 9.62 19.93 -21.60
N THR A 107 8.29 19.98 -21.74
CA THR A 107 7.52 18.82 -22.20
C THR A 107 7.79 18.43 -23.65
N SER A 108 8.36 19.33 -24.46
CA SER A 108 8.64 19.07 -25.88
C SER A 108 9.94 18.29 -26.10
N ASP A 109 10.86 18.27 -25.13
CA ASP A 109 12.13 17.53 -25.22
C ASP A 109 11.96 16.08 -24.68
N GLU A 110 11.09 15.88 -23.70
CA GLU A 110 10.76 14.55 -23.15
C GLU A 110 9.83 13.72 -24.06
N ASP A 111 9.04 14.39 -24.90
CA ASP A 111 8.09 13.76 -25.84
C ASP A 111 8.78 13.28 -27.13
N ARG A 112 10.07 13.62 -27.35
CA ARG A 112 10.85 13.20 -28.53
C ARG A 112 11.47 11.80 -28.39
N THR A 113 11.65 11.31 -27.16
CA THR A 113 12.13 9.95 -26.87
C THR A 113 11.01 8.93 -26.72
N THR A 114 9.76 9.37 -26.52
CA THR A 114 8.61 8.49 -26.25
C THR A 114 7.58 8.40 -27.40
N LYS A 115 7.58 9.32 -28.37
CA LYS A 115 6.62 9.33 -29.50
C LYS A 115 6.92 8.44 -30.72
N THR A 116 7.89 7.54 -30.67
CA THR A 116 8.07 6.54 -31.75
C THR A 116 7.28 5.25 -31.50
N ALA A 117 6.62 5.11 -30.35
CA ALA A 117 5.76 3.97 -30.07
C ALA A 117 4.35 4.45 -29.69
N ILE A 118 3.36 4.09 -30.52
CA ILE A 118 1.91 4.20 -30.27
C ILE A 118 1.31 5.55 -30.71
N ALA A 119 1.26 5.75 -32.02
CA ALA A 119 0.32 6.66 -32.68
C ALA A 119 -0.74 5.83 -33.41
N GLY A 120 -1.98 5.79 -32.89
CA GLY A 120 -3.09 5.12 -33.55
C GLY A 120 -4.44 5.36 -32.87
N ALA A 121 -5.22 6.27 -33.46
CA ALA A 121 -6.67 6.48 -33.27
C ALA A 121 -7.07 7.10 -31.89
N VAL A 122 -7.97 8.08 -31.75
CA VAL A 122 -9.22 8.41 -32.44
C VAL A 122 -9.51 9.92 -32.29
N ARG A 123 -10.19 10.50 -33.27
CA ARG A 123 -10.63 11.91 -33.37
C ARG A 123 -12.16 12.01 -33.11
N HIS A 124 -12.62 13.21 -32.71
CA HIS A 124 -14.01 13.78 -32.64
C HIS A 124 -14.68 13.86 -31.25
N ARG A 125 -15.48 14.87 -30.86
CA ARG A 125 -15.86 16.24 -31.33
C ARG A 125 -16.88 16.82 -30.33
N GLY A 126 -16.85 18.14 -30.08
CA GLY A 126 -17.97 18.97 -29.57
C GLY A 126 -18.14 19.01 -28.04
N GLY A 127 -18.48 20.11 -27.35
CA GLY A 127 -18.86 21.47 -27.73
C GLY A 127 -20.10 21.94 -26.96
N GLY A 128 -19.93 22.84 -25.97
CA GLY A 128 -20.89 23.92 -25.65
C GLY A 128 -21.82 23.82 -24.42
N LYS A 129 -21.60 24.78 -23.49
CA LYS A 129 -22.54 25.57 -22.65
C LYS A 129 -23.34 24.88 -21.52
N GLU A 130 -23.04 25.23 -20.26
CA GLU A 130 -23.73 26.27 -19.43
C GLU A 130 -25.20 25.91 -19.16
N ASP A 131 -25.55 25.54 -17.92
CA ASP A 131 -26.28 26.48 -17.06
C ASP A 131 -26.39 25.99 -15.60
N GLN A 132 -26.68 26.97 -14.77
CA GLN A 132 -26.76 27.00 -13.31
C GLN A 132 -27.74 26.00 -12.70
N ALA A 133 -27.31 25.34 -11.61
CA ALA A 133 -28.19 24.86 -10.55
C ALA A 133 -27.57 25.20 -9.19
N MET A 134 -27.91 26.38 -8.71
CA MET A 134 -27.67 26.84 -7.36
C MET A 134 -28.64 26.14 -6.38
N VAL A 135 -28.20 26.02 -5.12
CA VAL A 135 -28.99 25.74 -3.90
C VAL A 135 -29.10 24.26 -3.49
N ARG A 136 -28.10 23.82 -2.73
CA ARG A 136 -28.25 23.58 -1.27
C ARG A 136 -26.86 23.44 -0.65
N ILE A 137 -26.27 24.57 -0.24
CA ILE A 137 -25.18 24.54 0.74
C ILE A 137 -25.86 24.13 2.05
N ARG A 138 -25.90 22.82 2.31
CA ARG A 138 -25.91 22.37 3.70
C ARG A 138 -24.60 22.90 4.27
N SER A 139 -24.68 23.83 5.21
CA SER A 139 -23.54 24.17 6.06
C SER A 139 -22.89 22.84 6.44
N ALA A 140 -21.61 22.67 6.14
CA ALA A 140 -20.87 21.56 6.71
C ALA A 140 -21.10 21.62 8.23
N PRO A 141 -21.36 20.49 8.92
CA PRO A 141 -21.37 20.50 10.37
C PRO A 141 -20.08 21.17 10.84
N ASP A 142 -20.13 21.92 11.94
CA ASP A 142 -18.92 22.49 12.54
C ASP A 142 -17.84 21.40 12.61
N SER A 143 -16.58 21.78 12.37
CA SER A 143 -15.48 20.83 12.23
C SER A 143 -15.45 19.80 13.37
N GLU A 144 -15.81 20.21 14.59
CA GLU A 144 -15.89 19.32 15.75
C GLU A 144 -17.00 18.28 15.67
N GLU A 145 -18.21 18.63 15.23
CA GLU A 145 -19.29 17.64 15.05
C GLU A 145 -18.92 16.64 13.95
N SER A 146 -18.32 17.14 12.87
CA SER A 146 -17.82 16.29 11.78
C SER A 146 -16.73 15.32 12.26
N TRP A 147 -15.81 15.80 13.11
CA TRP A 147 -14.77 14.96 13.70
C TRP A 147 -15.32 13.94 14.71
N ALA A 148 -16.21 14.35 15.62
CA ALA A 148 -16.84 13.45 16.57
C ALA A 148 -17.64 12.34 15.86
N GLN A 149 -18.36 12.70 14.80
CA GLN A 149 -19.07 11.74 13.97
C GLN A 149 -18.12 10.79 13.24
N PHE A 150 -16.98 11.29 12.73
CA PHE A 150 -15.97 10.46 12.09
C PHE A 150 -15.30 9.50 13.09
N GLU A 151 -14.94 9.97 14.30
CA GLU A 151 -14.37 9.15 15.38
C GLU A 151 -15.31 7.99 15.74
N ALA A 152 -16.61 8.28 15.97
CA ALA A 152 -17.60 7.27 16.28
C ALA A 152 -17.78 6.25 15.13
N ASN A 153 -17.79 6.73 13.88
CA ASN A 153 -17.89 5.86 12.71
C ASN A 153 -16.64 5.00 12.50
N LEU A 154 -15.46 5.53 12.82
CA LEU A 154 -14.21 4.79 12.77
C LEU A 154 -14.20 3.71 13.84
N ALA A 155 -14.58 4.03 15.08
CA ALA A 155 -14.67 3.03 16.15
C ALA A 155 -15.61 1.86 15.78
N ALA A 156 -16.79 2.17 15.23
CA ALA A 156 -17.72 1.15 14.74
C ALA A 156 -17.17 0.36 13.53
N ALA A 157 -16.45 1.01 12.62
CA ALA A 157 -15.79 0.31 11.53
C ALA A 157 -14.67 -0.63 12.02
N LEU A 158 -13.94 -0.25 13.06
CA LEU A 158 -12.89 -1.07 13.67
C LEU A 158 -13.48 -2.28 14.40
N SER A 159 -14.64 -2.15 15.05
CA SER A 159 -15.30 -3.28 15.72
C SER A 159 -15.84 -4.33 14.74
N ASP A 160 -16.18 -3.90 13.51
CA ASP A 160 -16.71 -4.76 12.45
C ASP A 160 -15.61 -5.30 11.53
N LEU A 161 -14.34 -4.95 11.77
CA LEU A 161 -13.22 -5.37 10.93
C LEU A 161 -12.95 -6.86 11.12
N ALA A 162 -13.05 -7.63 10.03
CA ALA A 162 -12.80 -9.07 10.06
C ALA A 162 -11.33 -9.39 10.38
N GLU A 163 -11.07 -10.60 10.89
CA GLU A 163 -9.71 -11.10 11.09
C GLU A 163 -8.89 -11.02 9.79
N ASP A 164 -7.61 -10.66 9.93
CA ASP A 164 -6.63 -10.43 8.87
C ASP A 164 -7.02 -9.33 7.86
N ALA A 165 -8.01 -8.49 8.19
CA ALA A 165 -8.33 -7.31 7.40
C ALA A 165 -7.52 -6.09 7.84
N HIS A 166 -7.21 -5.25 6.85
CA HIS A 166 -6.51 -3.99 7.02
C HIS A 166 -7.40 -2.82 6.61
N LEU A 167 -7.32 -1.74 7.39
CA LEU A 167 -7.95 -0.46 7.09
C LEU A 167 -6.90 0.65 7.22
N VAL A 168 -6.74 1.46 6.17
CA VAL A 168 -5.82 2.59 6.14
C VAL A 168 -6.61 3.87 5.95
N ILE A 169 -6.39 4.86 6.82
CA ILE A 169 -6.92 6.22 6.74
C ILE A 169 -5.79 7.15 6.32
N LEU A 170 -5.93 7.82 5.17
CA LEU A 170 -4.89 8.65 4.57
C LEU A 170 -5.35 10.09 4.42
N ARG A 171 -4.43 11.03 4.60
CA ARG A 171 -4.63 12.42 4.17
C ARG A 171 -4.43 12.52 2.66
N LYS A 172 -5.40 13.12 1.96
CA LYS A 172 -5.34 13.31 0.51
C LYS A 172 -4.09 14.10 0.09
N GLY A 173 -3.41 13.61 -0.95
CA GLY A 173 -2.26 14.28 -1.55
C GLY A 173 -0.98 14.22 -0.71
N THR A 174 -0.96 13.46 0.39
CA THR A 174 0.25 13.27 1.22
C THR A 174 0.51 11.79 1.49
N ASP A 175 1.65 11.48 2.09
CA ASP A 175 1.99 10.13 2.55
C ASP A 175 1.63 9.93 4.04
N TYR A 176 0.78 10.81 4.61
CA TYR A 176 0.36 10.72 6.02
C TYR A 176 -0.81 9.77 6.17
N PHE A 177 -0.63 8.72 6.97
CA PHE A 177 -1.66 7.74 7.23
C PHE A 177 -1.64 7.23 8.68
N VAL A 178 -2.80 6.68 9.07
CA VAL A 178 -2.95 5.76 10.20
C VAL A 178 -3.56 4.47 9.65
N GLN A 179 -3.04 3.31 10.01
CA GLN A 179 -3.53 2.01 9.59
C GLN A 179 -3.87 1.11 10.77
N PHE A 180 -4.73 0.14 10.49
CA PHE A 180 -5.20 -0.85 11.44
C PHE A 180 -5.13 -2.24 10.80
N ALA A 181 -4.65 -3.22 11.55
CA ALA A 181 -4.63 -4.63 11.20
C ALA A 181 -5.38 -5.42 12.27
N ALA A 182 -6.52 -6.01 11.91
CA ALA A 182 -7.26 -6.89 12.80
C ALA A 182 -6.57 -8.26 12.89
N GLN A 183 -6.18 -8.68 14.08
CA GLN A 183 -5.41 -9.91 14.33
C GLN A 183 -6.25 -10.99 15.03
N GLY A 184 -7.58 -10.90 14.89
CA GLY A 184 -8.53 -11.86 15.45
C GLY A 184 -8.40 -11.98 16.97
N CYS A 185 -8.08 -13.18 17.45
CA CYS A 185 -7.93 -13.45 18.87
C CYS A 185 -6.75 -12.71 19.53
N HIS A 186 -5.77 -12.26 18.75
CA HIS A 186 -4.60 -11.52 19.24
C HIS A 186 -4.87 -10.01 19.41
N GLY A 187 -6.04 -9.53 18.97
CA GLY A 187 -6.45 -8.13 19.11
C GLY A 187 -6.29 -7.34 17.81
N MET A 188 -5.77 -6.12 17.90
CA MET A 188 -5.59 -5.22 16.77
C MET A 188 -4.28 -4.45 16.90
N ARG A 189 -3.53 -4.38 15.80
CA ARG A 189 -2.40 -3.45 15.67
C ARG A 189 -2.87 -2.18 14.99
N ALA A 190 -2.57 -1.04 15.59
CA ALA A 190 -2.70 0.27 14.95
C ALA A 190 -1.29 0.80 14.66
N GLU A 191 -1.12 1.51 13.54
CA GLU A 191 0.15 2.13 13.17
C GLU A 191 -0.04 3.52 12.58
N SER A 192 0.87 4.43 12.89
CA SER A 192 0.95 5.79 12.35
C SER A 192 2.26 5.97 11.60
N VAL A 193 2.21 6.60 10.43
CA VAL A 193 3.38 6.65 9.53
C VAL A 193 4.63 7.25 10.18
N SER A 194 5.79 6.66 9.90
CA SER A 194 7.12 7.22 10.25
C SER A 194 7.82 7.89 9.07
N ASN A 195 8.88 8.64 9.35
CA ASN A 195 9.72 9.29 8.32
C ASN A 195 10.38 8.32 7.34
N THR A 196 10.38 7.03 7.63
CA THR A 196 10.83 5.97 6.72
C THR A 196 9.99 5.93 5.44
N PHE A 197 8.68 6.19 5.55
CA PHE A 197 7.72 6.02 4.46
C PHE A 197 7.20 7.33 3.87
N ILE A 198 7.63 8.47 4.42
CA ILE A 198 7.25 9.80 3.92
C ILE A 198 8.30 10.31 2.94
N ARG A 199 7.85 10.98 1.88
CA ARG A 199 8.77 11.67 0.97
C ARG A 199 9.68 12.64 1.72
N LYS A 200 10.98 12.60 1.40
CA LYS A 200 12.02 13.44 2.03
C LYS A 200 11.77 14.95 1.92
N SER A 201 10.89 15.40 1.02
CA SER A 201 10.49 16.80 0.87
C SER A 201 9.49 17.28 1.92
N SER A 202 8.85 16.38 2.67
CA SER A 202 7.87 16.71 3.71
C SER A 202 7.96 15.76 4.92
N PRO A 203 9.13 15.58 5.54
CA PRO A 203 9.26 14.71 6.69
C PRO A 203 8.48 15.28 7.89
N LEU A 204 8.03 14.40 8.79
CA LEU A 204 7.62 14.79 10.13
C LEU A 204 8.77 15.53 10.82
N SER A 205 8.45 16.67 11.41
CA SER A 205 9.36 17.39 12.27
C SER A 205 9.65 16.59 13.53
N ARG A 206 10.73 16.95 14.23
CA ARG A 206 11.04 16.36 15.54
C ARG A 206 9.88 16.54 16.52
N ASP A 207 9.22 17.70 16.51
CA ASP A 207 8.09 17.99 17.39
C ASP A 207 6.87 17.12 17.05
N ALA A 208 6.58 16.91 15.77
CA ALA A 208 5.51 16.00 15.34
C ALA A 208 5.79 14.54 15.78
N CYS A 209 7.05 14.12 15.68
CA CYS A 209 7.49 12.81 16.16
C CYS A 209 7.33 12.66 17.68
N HIS A 210 7.68 13.69 18.47
CA HIS A 210 7.44 13.68 19.92
C HIS A 210 5.95 13.68 20.26
N GLN A 211 5.15 14.46 19.52
CA GLN A 211 3.70 14.52 19.73
C GLN A 211 3.02 13.17 19.50
N LEU A 212 3.46 12.38 18.52
CA LEU A 212 2.96 11.00 18.37
C LEU A 212 3.26 10.16 19.62
N THR A 213 4.47 10.24 20.16
CA THR A 213 4.80 9.52 21.40
C THR A 213 3.97 10.01 22.59
N ASP A 214 3.76 11.33 22.72
CA ASP A 214 2.94 11.91 23.79
C ASP A 214 1.47 11.50 23.70
N LEU A 215 0.95 11.29 22.49
CA LEU A 215 -0.40 10.76 22.24
C LEU A 215 -0.54 9.27 22.64
N GLY A 216 0.57 8.57 22.86
CA GLY A 216 0.59 7.17 23.29
C GLY A 216 1.06 6.17 22.22
N TRP A 217 1.61 6.65 21.10
CA TRP A 217 2.23 5.76 20.12
C TRP A 217 3.62 5.30 20.57
N ASN A 218 3.92 4.01 20.40
CA ASN A 218 5.29 3.51 20.54
C ASN A 218 6.12 3.96 19.33
N PRO A 219 7.39 4.35 19.51
CA PRO A 219 8.26 4.74 18.40
C PRO A 219 8.61 3.54 17.50
N PRO A 220 8.98 3.78 16.23
CA PRO A 220 9.51 2.74 15.35
C PRO A 220 10.70 2.02 15.97
N THR A 221 10.75 0.70 15.81
CA THR A 221 11.80 -0.16 16.40
C THR A 221 12.87 -0.57 15.39
N TYR A 222 12.60 -0.48 14.09
CA TYR A 222 13.56 -0.78 13.02
C TYR A 222 13.29 0.04 11.77
N ALA A 223 14.31 0.17 10.90
CA ALA A 223 14.12 0.65 9.54
C ALA A 223 14.07 -0.54 8.57
N PRO A 224 13.20 -0.54 7.54
CA PRO A 224 13.10 -1.63 6.56
C PRO A 224 14.39 -1.91 5.80
N SER A 225 15.31 -0.93 5.69
CA SER A 225 16.63 -1.13 5.07
C SER A 225 17.58 -1.97 5.92
N ASP A 226 17.28 -2.11 7.21
CA ASP A 226 18.23 -2.63 8.20
C ASP A 226 17.93 -4.09 8.56
N VAL A 227 16.84 -4.64 8.01
CA VAL A 227 16.37 -6.01 8.25
C VAL A 227 16.13 -6.73 6.93
N ILE A 228 16.48 -8.02 6.87
CA ILE A 228 16.22 -8.87 5.69
C ILE A 228 14.77 -9.36 5.70
N ASP A 229 14.24 -9.66 6.89
CA ASP A 229 12.87 -10.07 7.14
C ASP A 229 12.25 -9.17 8.21
N GLU A 230 10.95 -8.88 8.12
CA GLU A 230 10.25 -8.08 9.14
C GLU A 230 10.23 -8.84 10.48
N PRO A 231 10.71 -8.22 11.59
CA PRO A 231 10.65 -8.82 12.91
C PRO A 231 9.22 -9.16 13.33
N SER A 232 9.06 -10.22 14.13
CA SER A 232 7.77 -10.59 14.72
C SER A 232 7.24 -9.56 15.71
N ASP A 233 8.11 -8.73 16.29
CA ASP A 233 7.80 -7.69 17.27
C ASP A 233 8.22 -6.29 16.80
N GLY A 234 7.46 -5.28 17.26
CA GLY A 234 7.67 -3.89 16.87
C GLY A 234 7.16 -3.51 15.48
N SER A 235 7.61 -2.37 14.96
CA SER A 235 7.18 -1.81 13.68
C SER A 235 8.21 -0.82 13.12
N SER A 236 8.23 -0.67 11.80
CA SER A 236 8.93 0.44 11.12
C SER A 236 8.13 1.75 11.13
N ASN A 237 6.89 1.70 11.59
CA ASN A 237 6.00 2.83 11.87
C ASN A 237 5.87 3.05 13.39
N TYR A 238 5.24 4.16 13.77
CA TYR A 238 4.75 4.31 15.13
C TYR A 238 3.61 3.32 15.35
N TYR A 239 3.54 2.64 16.50
CA TYR A 239 2.58 1.54 16.65
C TYR A 239 1.97 1.42 18.05
N VAL A 240 0.80 0.80 18.11
CA VAL A 240 0.12 0.36 19.33
C VAL A 240 -0.45 -1.03 19.07
N ASP A 241 -0.17 -1.95 19.99
CA ASP A 241 -0.80 -3.27 20.04
C ASP A 241 -1.90 -3.25 21.09
N ALA A 242 -3.14 -3.46 20.64
CA ALA A 242 -4.31 -3.46 21.50
C ALA A 242 -4.85 -4.88 21.65
N ALA A 243 -4.71 -5.44 22.86
CA ALA A 243 -5.16 -6.79 23.17
C ALA A 243 -6.69 -6.92 23.17
N THR A 244 -7.19 -8.15 23.06
CA THR A 244 -8.62 -8.48 23.18
C THR A 244 -9.11 -8.33 24.63
N PRO A 245 -10.28 -7.70 24.90
CA PRO A 245 -11.17 -7.06 23.94
C PRO A 245 -10.60 -5.74 23.40
N VAL A 246 -10.65 -5.55 22.08
CA VAL A 246 -10.04 -4.40 21.41
C VAL A 246 -10.75 -3.10 21.83
N PRO A 247 -10.02 -2.10 22.36
CA PRO A 247 -10.54 -0.79 22.74
C PRO A 247 -10.75 0.09 21.50
N CYS A 248 -11.76 -0.22 20.67
CA CYS A 248 -11.97 0.43 19.38
C CYS A 248 -12.23 1.95 19.49
N ASN A 249 -12.85 2.42 20.57
CA ASN A 249 -13.09 3.84 20.79
C ASN A 249 -11.77 4.59 21.05
N GLU A 250 -10.90 4.01 21.86
CA GLU A 250 -9.59 4.57 22.19
C GLU A 250 -8.67 4.60 20.96
N LEU A 251 -8.67 3.52 20.16
CA LEU A 251 -7.91 3.48 18.90
C LEU A 251 -8.43 4.50 17.87
N ALA A 252 -9.75 4.66 17.75
CA ALA A 252 -10.33 5.66 16.86
C ALA A 252 -9.97 7.09 17.30
N ARG A 253 -10.04 7.38 18.60
CA ARG A 253 -9.62 8.67 19.17
C ARG A 253 -8.14 8.95 18.91
N LEU A 254 -7.28 7.98 19.20
CA LEU A 254 -5.83 8.10 18.98
C LEU A 254 -5.53 8.45 17.51
N ALA A 255 -6.20 7.78 16.57
CA ALA A 255 -6.05 8.07 15.14
C ALA A 255 -6.55 9.45 14.77
N VAL A 256 -7.72 9.88 15.26
CA VAL A 256 -8.28 11.21 15.00
C VAL A 256 -7.38 12.31 15.57
N GLU A 257 -6.89 12.16 16.79
CA GLU A 257 -5.96 13.11 17.40
C GLU A 257 -4.65 13.21 16.60
N SER A 258 -4.12 12.09 16.12
CA SER A 258 -2.92 12.07 15.27
C SER A 258 -3.15 12.78 13.94
N LEU A 259 -4.26 12.47 13.26
CA LEU A 259 -4.62 13.11 11.98
C LEU A 259 -4.79 14.63 12.14
N ARG A 260 -5.39 15.08 13.24
CA ARG A 260 -5.67 16.50 13.49
C ARG A 260 -4.42 17.24 13.97
N ALA A 261 -3.83 16.78 15.06
CA ALA A 261 -2.81 17.51 15.80
C ALA A 261 -1.42 17.37 15.16
N VAL A 262 -1.09 16.17 14.64
CA VAL A 262 0.23 15.88 14.06
C VAL A 262 0.21 16.11 12.55
N TYR A 263 -0.79 15.59 11.86
CA TYR A 263 -0.84 15.64 10.39
C TYR A 263 -1.61 16.86 9.84
N GLY A 264 -2.12 17.72 10.71
CA GLY A 264 -2.73 19.01 10.36
C GLY A 264 -3.98 18.90 9.50
N VAL A 265 -4.70 17.77 9.57
CA VAL A 265 -5.97 17.57 8.86
C VAL A 265 -7.04 18.43 9.54
N ARG A 266 -7.67 19.34 8.79
CA ARG A 266 -8.63 20.31 9.38
C ARG A 266 -10.03 19.75 9.41
N HIS A 267 -10.38 18.91 8.43
CA HIS A 267 -11.70 18.32 8.31
C HIS A 267 -11.63 16.87 7.80
N PRO A 268 -12.50 15.92 8.24
CA PRO A 268 -12.50 14.54 7.76
C PRO A 268 -12.65 14.41 6.24
N GLY A 269 -13.27 15.40 5.60
CA GLY A 269 -13.38 15.48 4.14
C GLY A 269 -12.04 15.58 3.40
N GLU A 270 -10.93 15.90 4.08
CA GLU A 270 -9.56 15.84 3.54
C GLU A 270 -8.97 14.42 3.60
N LEU A 271 -9.69 13.46 4.18
CA LEU A 271 -9.27 12.06 4.29
C LEU A 271 -9.82 11.22 3.14
N GLN A 272 -9.11 10.13 2.89
CA GLN A 272 -9.57 8.98 2.11
C GLN A 272 -9.20 7.69 2.83
N TYR A 273 -9.80 6.57 2.42
CA TYR A 273 -9.45 5.26 3.00
C TYR A 273 -9.11 4.23 1.93
N SER A 274 -8.24 3.30 2.27
CA SER A 274 -8.08 2.03 1.57
C SER A 274 -8.36 0.89 2.55
N GLY A 275 -8.86 -0.24 2.06
CA GLY A 275 -9.21 -1.37 2.91
C GLY A 275 -9.14 -2.67 2.14
N CYS A 276 -8.62 -3.70 2.79
CA CYS A 276 -8.32 -5.00 2.21
C CYS A 276 -8.67 -6.11 3.21
N SER A 277 -9.33 -7.18 2.77
CA SER A 277 -9.57 -8.38 3.58
C SER A 277 -8.41 -9.36 3.47
N ALA A 278 -8.47 -10.43 4.28
CA ALA A 278 -7.50 -11.51 4.33
C ALA A 278 -7.16 -12.11 2.95
N ASP A 279 -8.15 -12.19 2.06
CA ASP A 279 -8.03 -12.73 0.70
C ASP A 279 -7.51 -11.72 -0.33
N GLY A 280 -7.16 -10.51 0.09
CA GLY A 280 -6.74 -9.44 -0.81
C GLY A 280 -7.90 -8.64 -1.41
N SER A 281 -9.15 -8.98 -1.10
CA SER A 281 -10.31 -8.30 -1.65
C SER A 281 -10.49 -6.91 -1.04
N ALA A 282 -10.90 -5.97 -1.88
CA ALA A 282 -11.23 -4.61 -1.48
C ALA A 282 -12.41 -4.56 -0.49
N ILE A 283 -12.20 -3.99 0.71
CA ILE A 283 -13.29 -3.75 1.67
C ILE A 283 -13.93 -2.38 1.41
N ARG A 284 -15.25 -2.31 1.53
CA ARG A 284 -16.01 -1.06 1.54
C ARG A 284 -16.44 -0.72 2.96
N VAL A 285 -16.13 0.50 3.39
CA VAL A 285 -16.50 1.02 4.71
C VAL A 285 -17.35 2.29 4.54
N PRO A 286 -18.59 2.17 4.04
CA PRO A 286 -19.44 3.34 3.75
C PRO A 286 -19.74 4.18 4.99
N LEU A 287 -19.67 3.57 6.18
CA LEU A 287 -19.90 4.22 7.46
C LEU A 287 -18.95 5.41 7.70
N LEU A 288 -17.71 5.35 7.19
CA LEU A 288 -16.73 6.43 7.39
C LEU A 288 -17.12 7.74 6.69
N LYS A 289 -18.03 7.71 5.71
CA LYS A 289 -18.48 8.88 4.92
C LYS A 289 -17.34 9.68 4.25
N ILE A 290 -16.18 9.06 4.05
CA ILE A 290 -15.05 9.60 3.29
C ILE A 290 -14.82 8.78 2.03
N ARG A 291 -14.07 9.34 1.08
CA ARG A 291 -13.84 8.71 -0.23
C ARG A 291 -12.91 7.51 -0.07
N ARG A 292 -13.15 6.44 -0.82
CA ARG A 292 -12.17 5.35 -0.98
C ARG A 292 -11.06 5.77 -1.95
N GLU A 293 -9.81 5.45 -1.64
CA GLU A 293 -8.69 5.62 -2.56
C GLU A 293 -8.93 4.77 -3.81
N ASN A 294 -8.81 5.39 -4.98
CA ASN A 294 -8.82 4.66 -6.24
C ASN A 294 -7.40 4.13 -6.46
N GLY A 295 -7.24 2.81 -6.36
CA GLY A 295 -6.01 2.12 -6.76
C GLY A 295 -5.76 2.20 -8.25
#